data_AF-A0A353LVG1-F1
#
_entry.id   AF-A0A353LVG1-F1
#
_cell.length_a   1.000
_cell.length_b   1.000
_cell.length_c   1.000
_cell.angle_alpha   90.00
_cell.angle_beta   90.00
_cell.angle_gamma   90.00
#
_symmetry.space_group_name_H-M   'P 1'
#
loop_
_entity.id
_entity.type
_entity.pdbx_description
1 polymer ?
#
loop_
_entity_poly.entity_id
_entity_poly.type
_entity_poly.pdbx_seq_one_letter_code
_entity_poly.pdbx_strand_id
1 'polypeptide(L)'
;AYNLGLSATPERDDELESGLGENSSEYDAGLLGQELGPIIFELSVQQAFKQGILPEFEIHHYGLPLVDSERERYDSLSRRLRDVSSELRELGHRYGFHDANITSRTQILAKREDQLGLVARQHIALTTQRKRLLYDAQLRSCAALVILRQEFQENPNTRAMLFHESIENVMLLYHELLQEDFPVAVEHSGLTTSLREESIGLFRQGIAQVIVSVKSLVEGFNVPETDIGIVVASSTSVRQRIQTIGRLLRKKQGGATATIYVLYMHDTVDEIIYEKADWDNLLGAERNRYFLWQEDGTVIEQEQAPRFPLPTDQDLPLEVLEAGDEYPGAYEGVEYTSDSDGNVFTNDGALVANPQDVPEQIRKVKGSYGRFKVTPKRRYILV
;
A
#
# COMPACT_ATOMS: atom_id res chain seq x y z
N ALA A 1 -5.12 11.72 -34.57
CA ALA A 1 -3.88 11.68 -33.76
C ALA A 1 -3.80 10.29 -33.14
N TYR A 2 -2.61 9.70 -33.03
CA TYR A 2 -2.43 8.44 -32.30
C TYR A 2 -1.92 8.77 -30.90
N ASN A 3 -2.50 8.14 -29.88
CA ASN A 3 -2.13 8.33 -28.48
C ASN A 3 -1.46 7.04 -27.97
N LEU A 4 -0.44 7.17 -27.13
CA LEU A 4 0.21 6.05 -26.44
C LEU A 4 0.49 6.48 -25.00
N GLY A 5 -0.05 5.74 -24.03
CA GLY A 5 0.24 5.89 -22.60
C GLY A 5 1.36 4.96 -22.17
N LEU A 6 2.21 5.42 -21.24
CA LEU A 6 3.22 4.60 -20.58
C LEU A 6 3.05 4.74 -19.07
N SER A 7 2.82 3.62 -18.39
CA SER A 7 2.72 3.57 -16.93
C SER A 7 3.34 2.29 -16.42
N ALA A 8 4.03 2.36 -15.27
CA ALA A 8 4.49 1.17 -14.55
C ALA A 8 3.37 0.51 -13.73
N THR A 9 2.29 1.26 -13.48
CA THR A 9 1.16 0.87 -12.62
C THR A 9 -0.06 1.65 -13.13
N PRO A 10 -0.79 1.16 -14.14
CA PRO A 10 -1.89 1.90 -14.75
C PRO A 10 -3.08 2.09 -13.79
N GLU A 11 -3.30 1.14 -12.90
CA GLU A 11 -4.36 1.11 -11.88
C GLU A 11 -4.19 2.21 -10.81
N ARG A 12 -5.31 2.75 -10.32
CA ARG A 12 -5.34 3.77 -9.26
C ARG A 12 -5.35 3.14 -7.86
N ASP A 13 -4.89 3.89 -6.86
CA ASP A 13 -4.91 3.42 -5.46
C ASP A 13 -6.33 3.06 -4.98
N ASP A 14 -7.36 3.75 -5.49
CA ASP A 14 -8.77 3.44 -5.20
C ASP A 14 -9.23 2.09 -5.80
N GLU A 15 -8.58 1.63 -6.88
CA GLU A 15 -8.85 0.38 -7.61
C GLU A 15 -8.04 -0.81 -7.02
N LEU A 16 -6.90 -0.53 -6.40
CA LEU A 16 -6.14 -1.53 -5.62
C LEU A 16 -6.77 -1.76 -4.22
N GLU A 17 -7.46 -0.77 -3.67
CA GLU A 17 -8.17 -0.87 -2.38
C GLU A 17 -9.41 -1.78 -2.42
N SER A 18 -9.95 -2.06 -3.61
CA SER A 18 -11.08 -2.99 -3.78
C SER A 18 -10.66 -4.47 -3.86
N GLY A 19 -9.36 -4.77 -3.74
CA GLY A 19 -8.82 -6.14 -3.83
C GLY A 19 -8.84 -6.71 -5.25
N LEU A 20 -8.95 -5.83 -6.27
CA LEU A 20 -9.07 -6.20 -7.68
C LEU A 20 -7.76 -5.97 -8.42
N GLY A 21 -6.66 -6.54 -7.91
CA GLY A 21 -5.48 -6.70 -8.74
C GLY A 21 -5.81 -7.66 -9.89
N GLU A 22 -5.50 -7.27 -11.12
CA GLU A 22 -5.52 -8.08 -12.36
C GLU A 22 -6.73 -7.98 -13.30
N ASN A 23 -7.79 -7.22 -13.00
CA ASN A 23 -8.87 -7.04 -13.98
C ASN A 23 -8.70 -5.76 -14.80
N SER A 24 -8.05 -5.91 -15.97
CA SER A 24 -7.92 -4.88 -17.02
C SER A 24 -9.27 -4.21 -17.37
N SER A 25 -10.39 -4.87 -17.10
CA SER A 25 -11.74 -4.36 -17.34
C SER A 25 -12.09 -3.09 -16.56
N GLU A 26 -11.54 -2.87 -15.36
CA GLU A 26 -11.84 -1.66 -14.59
C GLU A 26 -11.05 -0.44 -15.08
N TYR A 27 -9.77 -0.61 -15.44
CA TYR A 27 -9.00 0.46 -16.11
C TYR A 27 -9.67 0.86 -17.43
N ASP A 28 -10.04 -0.12 -18.25
CA ASP A 28 -10.67 0.10 -19.57
C ASP A 28 -12.00 0.86 -19.42
N ALA A 29 -12.74 0.60 -18.34
CA ALA A 29 -13.99 1.30 -18.01
C ALA A 29 -13.76 2.70 -17.41
N GLY A 30 -12.58 2.99 -16.87
CA GLY A 30 -12.22 4.28 -16.28
C GLY A 30 -12.01 5.39 -17.32
N LEU A 31 -12.01 6.65 -16.88
CA LEU A 31 -11.83 7.83 -17.76
C LEU A 31 -10.55 7.74 -18.60
N LEU A 32 -9.45 7.25 -18.03
CA LEU A 32 -8.19 7.08 -18.74
C LEU A 32 -8.28 5.99 -19.82
N GLY A 33 -8.85 4.83 -19.53
CA GLY A 33 -9.07 3.77 -20.52
C GLY A 33 -9.97 4.22 -21.67
N GLN A 34 -11.02 4.99 -21.37
CA GLN A 34 -11.92 5.55 -22.39
C GLN A 34 -11.23 6.58 -23.31
N GLU A 35 -10.36 7.44 -22.76
CA GLU A 35 -9.70 8.52 -23.51
C GLU A 35 -8.40 8.10 -24.21
N LEU A 36 -7.60 7.21 -23.60
CA LEU A 36 -6.32 6.73 -24.15
C LEU A 36 -6.45 5.42 -24.91
N GLY A 37 -7.44 4.59 -24.58
CA GLY A 37 -7.59 3.22 -25.06
C GLY A 37 -7.12 2.18 -24.02
N PRO A 38 -7.37 0.89 -24.32
CA PRO A 38 -7.14 -0.20 -23.40
C PRO A 38 -5.66 -0.49 -23.18
N ILE A 39 -5.35 -1.27 -22.14
CA ILE A 39 -4.00 -1.81 -21.94
C ILE A 39 -3.73 -2.84 -23.04
N ILE A 40 -2.86 -2.49 -23.99
CA ILE A 40 -2.50 -3.36 -25.12
C ILE A 40 -1.31 -4.28 -24.83
N PHE A 41 -0.55 -3.98 -23.78
CA PHE A 41 0.62 -4.75 -23.37
C PHE A 41 0.92 -4.49 -21.90
N GLU A 42 1.19 -5.56 -21.15
CA GLU A 42 1.64 -5.52 -19.78
C GLU A 42 2.87 -6.42 -19.63
N LEU A 43 3.85 -5.96 -18.85
CA LEU A 43 5.05 -6.71 -18.52
C LEU A 43 5.17 -6.78 -16.99
N SER A 44 4.89 -7.94 -16.41
CA SER A 44 5.02 -8.14 -14.96
C SER A 44 6.49 -8.16 -14.54
N VAL A 45 6.75 -7.90 -13.25
CA VAL A 45 8.11 -7.97 -12.67
C VAL A 45 8.71 -9.36 -12.88
N GLN A 46 7.90 -10.42 -12.70
CA GLN A 46 8.33 -11.80 -12.92
C GLN A 46 8.73 -12.05 -14.39
N GLN A 47 7.97 -11.53 -15.35
CA GLN A 47 8.31 -11.63 -16.77
C GLN A 47 9.57 -10.83 -17.11
N ALA A 48 9.69 -9.60 -16.59
CA ALA A 48 10.87 -8.76 -16.77
C ALA A 48 12.14 -9.45 -16.22
N PHE A 49 12.03 -10.16 -15.11
CA PHE A 49 13.13 -10.96 -14.56
C PHE A 49 13.48 -12.16 -15.45
N LYS A 50 12.48 -12.96 -15.87
CA LYS A 50 12.69 -14.12 -16.78
C LYS A 50 13.34 -13.71 -18.11
N GLN A 51 13.07 -12.49 -18.57
CA GLN A 51 13.68 -11.91 -19.78
C GLN A 51 15.05 -11.26 -19.52
N GLY A 52 15.55 -11.28 -18.29
CA GLY A 52 16.83 -10.66 -17.90
C GLY A 52 16.81 -9.13 -17.98
N ILE A 53 15.64 -8.49 -17.95
CA ILE A 53 15.49 -7.03 -17.99
C ILE A 53 15.83 -6.42 -16.62
N LEU A 54 15.37 -7.05 -15.54
CA LEU A 54 15.68 -6.66 -14.16
C LEU A 54 16.88 -7.46 -13.61
N PRO A 55 17.71 -6.85 -12.74
CA PRO A 55 18.75 -7.59 -12.01
C PRO A 55 18.15 -8.54 -10.96
N GLU A 56 18.97 -9.43 -10.41
CA GLU A 56 18.62 -10.17 -9.19
C GLU A 56 18.47 -9.19 -8.01
N PHE A 57 17.43 -9.41 -7.21
CA PHE A 57 17.19 -8.62 -6.02
C PHE A 57 16.44 -9.44 -4.97
N GLU A 58 16.63 -9.04 -3.71
CA GLU A 58 15.86 -9.54 -2.57
C GLU A 58 15.19 -8.38 -1.85
N ILE A 59 14.05 -8.66 -1.21
CA ILE A 59 13.32 -7.73 -0.37
C ILE A 59 13.15 -8.34 1.01
N HIS A 60 13.73 -7.69 2.01
CA HIS A 60 13.65 -8.09 3.40
C HIS A 60 12.67 -7.19 4.14
N HIS A 61 11.53 -7.75 4.54
CA HIS A 61 10.47 -7.07 5.27
C HIS A 61 10.67 -7.27 6.78
N TYR A 62 10.96 -6.19 7.51
CA TYR A 62 11.23 -6.21 8.94
C TYR A 62 10.05 -5.63 9.72
N GLY A 63 9.37 -6.49 10.47
CA GLY A 63 8.36 -6.13 11.45
C GLY A 63 9.02 -5.67 12.73
N LEU A 64 8.77 -4.43 13.13
CA LEU A 64 9.35 -3.81 14.31
C LEU A 64 8.27 -3.67 15.39
N PRO A 65 8.53 -4.05 16.64
CA PRO A 65 7.55 -3.87 17.72
C PRO A 65 7.46 -2.38 18.08
N LEU A 66 6.28 -1.93 18.52
CA LEU A 66 6.16 -0.65 19.21
C LEU A 66 6.65 -0.84 20.65
N VAL A 67 7.41 0.12 21.19
CA VAL A 67 7.72 0.09 22.62
C VAL A 67 6.45 0.31 23.44
N ASP A 68 6.40 -0.13 24.70
CA ASP A 68 5.20 -0.08 25.55
C ASP A 68 4.47 1.27 25.50
N SER A 69 5.21 2.37 25.67
CA SER A 69 4.62 3.72 25.66
C SER A 69 4.06 4.14 24.30
N GLU A 70 4.60 3.63 23.19
CA GLU A 70 4.06 3.83 21.84
C GLU A 70 2.84 2.94 21.62
N ARG A 71 2.88 1.68 22.07
CA ARG A 71 1.77 0.73 21.99
C ARG A 71 0.52 1.25 22.72
N GLU A 72 0.67 1.69 23.96
CA GLU A 72 -0.46 2.26 24.74
C GLU A 72 -1.11 3.47 24.02
N ARG A 73 -0.28 4.36 23.48
CA ARG A 73 -0.75 5.53 22.71
C ARG A 73 -1.43 5.10 21.41
N TYR A 74 -0.86 4.14 20.71
CA TYR A 74 -1.42 3.58 19.48
C TYR A 74 -2.79 2.94 19.73
N ASP A 75 -2.93 2.14 20.79
CA ASP A 75 -4.17 1.46 21.15
C ASP A 75 -5.25 2.45 21.60
N SER A 76 -4.86 3.49 22.34
CA SER A 76 -5.74 4.60 22.71
C SER A 76 -6.26 5.34 21.47
N LEU A 77 -5.38 5.69 20.54
CA LEU A 77 -5.77 6.34 19.27
C LEU A 77 -6.64 5.43 18.41
N SER A 78 -6.32 4.13 18.33
CA SER A 78 -7.06 3.15 17.55
C SER A 78 -8.47 2.91 18.10
N ARG A 79 -8.64 2.86 19.43
CA ARG A 79 -9.97 2.80 20.06
C ARG A 79 -10.81 4.04 19.75
N ARG A 80 -10.25 5.23 19.98
CA ARG A 80 -10.94 6.50 19.68
C ARG A 80 -11.30 6.63 18.21
N LEU A 81 -10.40 6.18 17.32
CA LEU A 81 -10.68 6.20 15.89
C LEU A 81 -11.82 5.25 15.54
N ARG A 82 -11.88 4.05 16.13
CA ARG A 82 -12.99 3.11 15.94
C ARG A 82 -14.33 3.72 16.35
N ASP A 83 -14.38 4.38 17.49
CA ASP A 83 -15.59 5.04 18.00
C ASP A 83 -16.06 6.14 17.03
N VAL A 84 -15.13 7.01 16.60
CA VAL A 84 -15.40 8.09 15.65
C VAL A 84 -15.78 7.55 14.26
N SER A 85 -15.18 6.45 13.80
CA SER A 85 -15.56 5.80 12.54
C SER A 85 -16.97 5.22 12.62
N SER A 86 -17.37 4.66 13.77
CA SER A 86 -18.75 4.19 14.00
C SER A 86 -19.74 5.35 13.96
N GLU A 87 -19.46 6.44 14.69
CA GLU A 87 -20.30 7.64 14.71
C GLU A 87 -20.42 8.25 13.30
N LEU A 88 -19.31 8.30 12.56
CA LEU A 88 -19.29 8.81 11.18
C LEU A 88 -20.22 8.00 10.27
N ARG A 89 -20.20 6.65 10.38
CA ARG A 89 -21.09 5.77 9.62
C ARG A 89 -22.55 5.99 9.99
N GLU A 90 -22.88 6.02 11.28
CA GLU A 90 -24.25 6.23 11.77
C GLU A 90 -24.82 7.60 11.35
N LEU A 91 -24.03 8.67 11.48
CA LEU A 91 -24.40 9.99 10.95
C LEU A 91 -24.53 9.94 9.44
N GLY A 92 -23.58 9.32 8.75
CA GLY A 92 -23.62 9.09 7.31
C GLY A 92 -24.96 8.57 6.82
N HIS A 93 -25.42 7.45 7.41
CA HIS A 93 -26.71 6.84 7.11
C HIS A 93 -27.87 7.82 7.31
N ARG A 94 -27.88 8.59 8.42
CA ARG A 94 -28.92 9.61 8.66
C ARG A 94 -28.95 10.72 7.62
N TYR A 95 -27.80 11.05 7.02
CA TYR A 95 -27.68 12.04 5.95
C TYR A 95 -27.89 11.44 4.55
N GLY A 96 -28.31 10.17 4.45
CA GLY A 96 -28.59 9.49 3.19
C GLY A 96 -27.38 8.81 2.55
N PHE A 97 -26.22 8.81 3.22
CA PHE A 97 -25.03 8.07 2.77
C PHE A 97 -25.12 6.63 3.28
N HIS A 98 -25.58 5.73 2.43
CA HIS A 98 -25.71 4.30 2.75
C HIS A 98 -24.49 3.48 2.28
N ASP A 99 -23.38 4.16 1.99
CA ASP A 99 -22.21 3.56 1.37
C ASP A 99 -21.24 3.03 2.44
N ALA A 100 -20.73 1.81 2.22
CA ALA A 100 -19.78 1.16 3.15
C ALA A 100 -18.47 1.96 3.31
N ASN A 101 -18.13 2.76 2.31
CA ASN A 101 -16.90 3.55 2.23
C ASN A 101 -17.07 5.04 2.56
N ILE A 102 -17.97 5.41 3.48
CA ILE A 102 -18.07 6.82 3.93
C ILE A 102 -16.72 7.41 4.40
N THR A 103 -15.83 6.55 4.89
CA THR A 103 -14.45 6.89 5.28
C THR A 103 -13.61 7.41 4.12
N SER A 104 -13.79 6.92 2.88
CA SER A 104 -13.09 7.45 1.70
C SER A 104 -13.53 8.88 1.34
N ARG A 105 -14.75 9.27 1.75
CA ARG A 105 -15.31 10.61 1.52
C ARG A 105 -15.03 11.59 2.66
N THR A 106 -14.32 11.17 3.71
CA THR A 106 -14.01 12.01 4.88
C THR A 106 -13.45 13.37 4.54
N GLN A 107 -12.56 13.47 3.54
CA GLN A 107 -11.98 14.75 3.10
C GLN A 107 -13.02 15.72 2.53
N ILE A 108 -14.01 15.20 1.80
CA ILE A 108 -15.12 16.00 1.26
C ILE A 108 -16.08 16.37 2.40
N LEU A 109 -16.43 15.40 3.25
CA LEU A 109 -17.32 15.60 4.38
C LEU A 109 -16.77 16.61 5.39
N ALA A 110 -15.45 16.64 5.60
CA ALA A 110 -14.77 17.56 6.51
C ALA A 110 -14.94 19.04 6.13
N LYS A 111 -15.34 19.36 4.90
CA LYS A 111 -15.64 20.74 4.47
C LYS A 111 -17.02 21.22 4.92
N ARG A 112 -17.87 20.34 5.43
CA ARG A 112 -19.21 20.69 5.93
C ARG A 112 -19.10 21.41 7.27
N GLU A 113 -20.06 22.30 7.54
CA GLU A 113 -20.13 23.06 8.79
C GLU A 113 -21.03 22.40 9.86
N ASP A 114 -21.62 21.25 9.55
CA ASP A 114 -22.53 20.52 10.44
C ASP A 114 -21.82 19.44 11.28
N GLN A 115 -22.62 18.68 12.06
CA GLN A 115 -22.12 17.60 12.91
C GLN A 115 -21.35 16.54 12.12
N LEU A 116 -21.84 16.17 10.92
CA LEU A 116 -21.14 15.21 10.06
C LEU A 116 -19.76 15.73 9.65
N GLY A 117 -19.64 17.02 9.32
CA GLY A 117 -18.35 17.65 9.05
C GLY A 117 -17.41 17.68 10.26
N LEU A 118 -17.94 17.91 11.46
CA LEU A 118 -17.16 17.88 12.70
C LEU A 118 -16.55 16.49 12.96
N VAL A 119 -17.37 15.44 12.87
CA VAL A 119 -16.93 14.04 13.08
C VAL A 119 -15.94 13.63 11.99
N ALA A 120 -16.15 14.03 10.73
CA ALA A 120 -15.20 13.79 9.65
C ALA A 120 -13.82 14.45 9.91
N ARG A 121 -13.79 15.69 10.42
CA ARG A 121 -12.53 16.35 10.82
C ARG A 121 -11.85 15.64 11.98
N GLN A 122 -12.61 15.18 12.98
CA GLN A 122 -12.07 14.40 14.10
C GLN A 122 -11.46 13.08 13.61
N HIS A 123 -12.13 12.39 12.70
CA HIS A 123 -11.63 11.16 12.07
C HIS A 123 -10.28 11.39 11.37
N ILE A 124 -10.19 12.44 10.55
CA ILE A 124 -8.95 12.82 9.85
C ILE A 124 -7.84 13.14 10.85
N ALA A 125 -8.14 13.92 11.89
CA ALA A 125 -7.17 14.28 12.92
C ALA A 125 -6.62 13.05 13.64
N LEU A 126 -7.48 12.13 14.10
CA LEU A 126 -7.08 10.90 14.77
C LEU A 126 -6.29 9.96 13.86
N THR A 127 -6.71 9.81 12.60
CA THR A 127 -5.98 9.04 11.58
C THR A 127 -4.58 9.60 11.38
N THR A 128 -4.46 10.92 11.28
CA THR A 128 -3.17 11.62 11.12
C THR A 128 -2.28 11.47 12.34
N GLN A 129 -2.84 11.61 13.55
CA GLN A 129 -2.11 11.41 14.81
C GLN A 129 -1.57 10.00 14.94
N ARG A 130 -2.41 8.98 14.65
CA ARG A 130 -1.99 7.58 14.69
C ARG A 130 -0.89 7.29 13.67
N LYS A 131 -1.03 7.82 12.45
CA LYS A 131 -0.02 7.66 11.41
C LYS A 131 1.30 8.34 11.78
N ARG A 132 1.25 9.55 12.35
CA ARG A 132 2.44 10.25 12.84
C ARG A 132 3.15 9.46 13.93
N LEU A 133 2.41 8.89 14.88
CA LEU A 133 3.00 8.03 15.91
C LEU A 133 3.81 6.87 15.31
N LEU A 134 3.29 6.21 14.26
CA LEU A 134 4.02 5.12 13.60
C LEU A 134 5.23 5.62 12.82
N TYR A 135 5.15 6.81 12.21
CA TYR A 135 6.28 7.44 11.53
C TYR A 135 7.41 7.80 12.48
N ASP A 136 7.06 8.25 13.69
CA ASP A 136 7.99 8.68 14.73
C ASP A 136 8.47 7.50 15.60
N ALA A 137 8.08 6.26 15.28
CA ALA A 137 8.36 5.09 16.10
C ALA A 137 9.88 4.84 16.23
N GLN A 138 10.34 4.76 17.48
CA GLN A 138 11.76 4.82 17.80
C GLN A 138 12.60 3.71 17.14
N LEU A 139 12.05 2.50 17.02
CA LEU A 139 12.79 1.35 16.49
C LEU A 139 13.09 1.44 14.99
N ARG A 140 12.43 2.33 14.23
CA ARG A 140 12.68 2.48 12.80
C ARG A 140 14.09 3.00 12.50
N SER A 141 14.50 4.07 13.17
CA SER A 141 15.86 4.62 13.01
C SER A 141 16.91 3.65 13.52
N CYS A 142 16.63 2.97 14.64
CA CYS A 142 17.50 1.92 15.17
C CYS A 142 17.72 0.79 14.16
N ALA A 143 16.64 0.28 13.56
CA ALA A 143 16.71 -0.76 12.55
C ALA A 143 17.47 -0.32 11.30
N ALA A 144 17.21 0.90 10.80
CA ALA A 144 17.95 1.46 9.68
C ALA A 144 19.47 1.53 9.96
N LEU A 145 19.86 1.96 11.16
CA LEU A 145 21.27 2.01 11.59
C LEU A 145 21.89 0.62 11.69
N VAL A 146 21.19 -0.37 12.26
CA VAL A 146 21.69 -1.75 12.37
C VAL A 146 21.92 -2.35 10.98
N ILE A 147 20.94 -2.20 10.08
CA ILE A 147 21.05 -2.67 8.69
C ILE A 147 22.24 -2.01 7.99
N LEU A 148 22.36 -0.68 8.09
CA LEU A 148 23.49 0.04 7.49
C LEU A 148 24.84 -0.43 8.03
N ARG A 149 24.96 -0.61 9.35
CA ARG A 149 26.21 -1.09 9.96
C ARG A 149 26.59 -2.46 9.43
N GLN A 150 25.64 -3.38 9.32
CA GLN A 150 25.90 -4.72 8.78
C GLN A 150 26.38 -4.64 7.32
N GLU A 151 25.66 -3.90 6.49
CA GLU A 151 25.97 -3.76 5.06
C GLU A 151 27.31 -3.06 4.78
N PHE A 152 27.68 -2.07 5.60
CA PHE A 152 28.99 -1.41 5.51
C PHE A 152 30.13 -2.25 6.08
N GLN A 153 29.86 -3.14 7.05
CA GLN A 153 30.84 -4.11 7.53
C GLN A 153 31.15 -5.16 6.46
N GLU A 154 30.13 -5.64 5.76
CA GLU A 154 30.30 -6.60 4.66
C GLU A 154 30.96 -5.96 3.44
N ASN A 155 30.57 -4.73 3.10
CA ASN A 155 31.15 -3.96 2.01
C ASN A 155 31.30 -2.47 2.37
N PRO A 156 32.53 -1.99 2.64
CA PRO A 156 32.77 -0.59 2.97
C PRO A 156 32.41 0.41 1.87
N ASN A 157 32.24 -0.05 0.62
CA ASN A 157 31.86 0.80 -0.51
C ASN A 157 30.34 0.79 -0.78
N THR A 158 29.54 0.20 0.13
CA THR A 158 28.09 0.13 0.00
C THR A 158 27.50 1.51 -0.25
N ARG A 159 26.57 1.60 -1.20
CA ARG A 159 25.78 2.80 -1.48
C ARG A 159 24.33 2.60 -1.08
N ALA A 160 23.87 3.34 -0.09
CA ALA A 160 22.55 3.17 0.51
C ALA A 160 21.63 4.37 0.24
N MET A 161 20.37 4.09 -0.06
CA MET A 161 19.32 5.10 -0.17
C MET A 161 18.19 4.79 0.80
N LEU A 162 17.89 5.74 1.68
CA LEU A 162 16.86 5.61 2.71
C LEU A 162 15.68 6.52 2.38
N PHE A 163 14.47 5.98 2.51
CA PHE A 163 13.23 6.70 2.26
C PHE A 163 12.36 6.78 3.50
N HIS A 164 11.83 7.96 3.73
CA HIS A 164 10.84 8.21 4.77
C HIS A 164 9.73 9.13 4.23
N GLU A 165 8.61 9.21 4.94
CA GLU A 165 7.42 9.98 4.54
C GLU A 165 7.32 11.35 5.25
N SER A 166 8.29 11.68 6.11
CA SER A 166 8.30 12.89 6.95
C SER A 166 9.66 13.57 6.90
N ILE A 167 9.67 14.87 6.59
CA ILE A 167 10.87 15.72 6.59
C ILE A 167 11.51 15.77 7.98
N GLU A 168 10.70 15.85 9.03
CA GLU A 168 11.18 15.90 10.41
C GLU A 168 12.01 14.64 10.73
N ASN A 169 11.47 13.45 10.46
CA ASN A 169 12.16 12.18 10.70
C ASN A 169 13.35 11.97 9.76
N VAL A 170 13.32 12.48 8.52
CA VAL A 170 14.50 12.45 7.64
C VAL A 170 15.63 13.27 8.23
N MET A 171 15.35 14.44 8.78
CA MET A 171 16.38 15.28 9.41
C MET A 171 16.90 14.65 10.70
N LEU A 172 16.04 14.05 11.52
CA LEU A 172 16.46 13.30 12.71
C LEU A 172 17.39 12.15 12.34
N LEU A 173 16.97 11.30 11.39
CA LEU A 173 17.77 10.18 10.90
C LEU A 173 19.09 10.64 10.27
N TYR A 174 19.08 11.73 9.50
CA TYR A 174 20.30 12.34 8.96
C TYR A 174 21.29 12.75 10.06
N HIS A 175 20.80 13.39 11.13
CA HIS A 175 21.65 13.77 12.26
C HIS A 175 22.19 12.56 13.03
N GLU A 176 21.37 11.53 13.25
CA GLU A 176 21.80 10.27 13.87
C GLU A 176 22.89 9.59 13.04
N LEU A 177 22.71 9.52 11.71
CA LEU A 177 23.71 8.95 10.80
C LEU A 177 25.03 9.73 10.80
N LEU A 178 24.98 11.05 10.88
CA LEU A 178 26.18 11.89 11.02
C LEU A 178 26.91 11.64 12.35
N GLN A 179 26.18 11.44 13.45
CA GLN A 179 26.76 11.14 14.76
C GLN A 179 27.46 9.77 14.78
N GLU A 180 27.02 8.87 13.91
CA GLU A 180 27.59 7.53 13.69
C GLU A 180 28.65 7.51 12.58
N ASP A 181 29.16 8.69 12.20
CA ASP A 181 30.23 8.89 11.20
C ASP A 181 29.91 8.36 9.79
N PHE A 182 28.64 8.17 9.43
CA PHE A 182 28.28 7.81 8.07
C PHE A 182 28.47 9.01 7.12
N PRO A 183 29.06 8.80 5.92
CA PRO A 183 29.10 9.82 4.87
C PRO A 183 27.72 9.95 4.22
N VAL A 184 26.86 10.75 4.85
CA VAL A 184 25.45 10.89 4.52
C VAL A 184 25.11 12.24 3.89
N ALA A 185 24.22 12.23 2.90
CA ALA A 185 23.56 13.40 2.34
C ALA A 185 22.05 13.33 2.61
N VAL A 186 21.36 14.47 2.48
CA VAL A 186 19.91 14.56 2.70
C VAL A 186 19.22 15.27 1.53
N GLU A 187 18.03 14.79 1.16
CA GLU A 187 17.21 15.41 0.12
C GLU A 187 15.76 15.51 0.57
N HIS A 188 15.19 16.71 0.58
CA HIS A 188 13.77 16.90 0.82
C HIS A 188 13.27 18.22 0.21
N SER A 189 11.94 18.34 0.03
CA SER A 189 11.30 19.50 -0.60
C SER A 189 11.52 20.84 0.12
N GLY A 190 11.82 20.83 1.42
CA GLY A 190 12.22 22.03 2.17
C GLY A 190 13.61 22.59 1.84
N LEU A 191 14.46 21.86 1.10
CA LEU A 191 15.77 22.35 0.63
C LEU A 191 15.63 23.15 -0.67
N THR A 192 16.53 24.10 -0.90
CA THR A 192 16.60 24.80 -2.19
C THR A 192 16.97 23.82 -3.32
N THR A 193 16.59 24.14 -4.55
CA THR A 193 16.95 23.31 -5.72
C THR A 193 18.45 23.10 -5.83
N SER A 194 19.27 24.13 -5.59
CA SER A 194 20.74 24.01 -5.64
C SER A 194 21.29 23.03 -4.60
N LEU A 195 20.78 23.04 -3.36
CA LEU A 195 21.23 22.12 -2.30
C LEU A 195 20.79 20.68 -2.57
N ARG A 196 19.60 20.49 -3.17
CA ARG A 196 19.14 19.16 -3.61
C ARG A 196 20.04 18.60 -4.71
N GLU A 197 20.35 19.42 -5.72
CA GLU A 197 21.26 19.03 -6.81
C GLU A 197 22.67 18.71 -6.28
N GLU A 198 23.18 19.49 -5.34
CA GLU A 198 24.48 19.24 -4.68
C GLU A 198 24.47 17.92 -3.90
N SER A 199 23.45 17.69 -3.07
CA SER A 199 23.32 16.45 -2.28
C SER A 199 23.26 15.20 -3.17
N ILE A 200 22.50 15.27 -4.27
CA ILE A 200 22.45 14.22 -5.29
C ILE A 200 23.81 14.07 -6.00
N GLY A 201 24.50 15.18 -6.26
CA GLY A 201 25.84 15.21 -6.83
C GLY A 201 26.87 14.50 -5.97
N LEU A 202 26.90 14.81 -4.67
CA LEU A 202 27.77 14.15 -3.68
C LEU A 202 27.50 12.65 -3.62
N PHE A 203 26.23 12.25 -3.63
CA PHE A 203 25.86 10.84 -3.65
C PHE A 203 26.31 10.15 -4.93
N ARG A 204 26.08 10.77 -6.10
CA ARG A 204 26.50 10.23 -7.42
C ARG A 204 28.02 10.08 -7.54
N GLN A 205 28.78 10.98 -6.92
CA GLN A 205 30.24 10.93 -6.89
C GLN A 205 30.79 9.90 -5.88
N GLY A 206 29.93 9.33 -5.03
CA GLY A 206 30.33 8.42 -3.95
C GLY A 206 30.97 9.12 -2.75
N ILE A 207 30.97 10.46 -2.71
CA ILE A 207 31.44 11.24 -1.55
C ILE A 207 30.48 11.03 -0.38
N ALA A 208 29.18 11.13 -0.65
CA ALA A 208 28.17 10.57 0.23
C ALA A 208 27.88 9.14 -0.23
N GLN A 209 27.99 8.18 0.70
CA GLN A 209 27.62 6.79 0.44
C GLN A 209 26.19 6.49 0.88
N VAL A 210 25.62 7.35 1.72
CA VAL A 210 24.22 7.25 2.18
C VAL A 210 23.47 8.50 1.74
N ILE A 211 22.24 8.34 1.26
CA ILE A 211 21.33 9.47 1.04
C ILE A 211 19.96 9.19 1.67
N VAL A 212 19.47 10.11 2.50
CA VAL A 212 18.15 10.03 3.13
C VAL A 212 17.22 11.00 2.41
N SER A 213 16.05 10.53 1.95
CA SER A 213 15.10 11.35 1.19
C SER A 213 13.64 11.19 1.61
N VAL A 214 12.89 12.28 1.46
CA VAL A 214 11.43 12.27 1.62
C VAL A 214 10.75 12.14 0.27
N LYS A 215 10.47 10.92 -0.20
CA LYS A 215 9.55 10.60 -1.32
C LYS A 215 9.74 11.38 -2.66
N SER A 216 10.65 12.35 -2.75
CA SER A 216 10.84 13.31 -3.84
C SER A 216 11.91 12.88 -4.83
N LEU A 217 12.80 11.95 -4.45
CA LEU A 217 13.72 11.32 -5.41
C LEU A 217 13.02 10.37 -6.39
N VAL A 218 11.73 10.06 -6.17
CA VAL A 218 10.96 9.10 -6.98
C VAL A 218 10.34 9.79 -8.21
N GLU A 219 10.00 11.08 -8.17
CA GLU A 219 9.40 11.77 -9.34
C GLU A 219 10.41 12.73 -10.01
N GLY A 220 10.81 12.40 -11.24
CA GLY A 220 11.55 13.33 -12.12
C GLY A 220 13.08 13.31 -12.03
N PHE A 221 13.68 12.53 -11.12
CA PHE A 221 15.14 12.46 -10.97
C PHE A 221 15.74 11.09 -11.30
N ASN A 222 16.93 11.10 -11.90
CA ASN A 222 17.70 9.91 -12.24
C ASN A 222 18.43 9.41 -10.98
N VAL A 223 17.80 8.49 -10.24
CA VAL A 223 18.34 7.86 -9.03
C VAL A 223 19.70 7.21 -9.34
N PRO A 224 20.80 7.60 -8.65
CA PRO A 224 22.12 7.00 -8.86
C PRO A 224 22.13 5.50 -8.54
N GLU A 225 23.16 4.77 -9.00
CA GLU A 225 23.33 3.35 -8.65
C GLU A 225 23.35 3.18 -7.12
N THR A 226 22.53 2.28 -6.61
CA THR A 226 22.35 2.00 -5.18
C THR A 226 22.45 0.50 -4.96
N ASP A 227 23.12 0.12 -3.89
CA ASP A 227 23.36 -1.28 -3.51
C ASP A 227 22.22 -1.77 -2.64
N ILE A 228 21.85 -0.92 -1.68
CA ILE A 228 20.76 -1.16 -0.77
C ILE A 228 19.77 0.01 -0.79
N GLY A 229 18.50 -0.32 -0.69
CA GLY A 229 17.43 0.65 -0.46
C GLY A 229 16.70 0.33 0.82
N ILE A 230 16.48 1.30 1.70
CA ILE A 230 15.75 1.09 2.95
C ILE A 230 14.51 1.98 2.94
N VAL A 231 13.34 1.35 2.89
CA VAL A 231 12.06 2.00 3.11
C VAL A 231 11.81 2.03 4.62
N VAL A 232 12.28 3.10 5.27
CA VAL A 232 12.18 3.29 6.73
C VAL A 232 10.74 3.54 7.15
N ALA A 233 10.01 4.26 6.30
CA ALA A 233 8.58 4.51 6.43
C ALA A 233 7.98 4.66 5.04
N SER A 234 6.84 4.03 4.78
CA SER A 234 6.07 4.31 3.57
C SER A 234 4.60 4.50 3.87
N SER A 235 3.91 5.10 2.91
CA SER A 235 2.47 4.99 2.81
C SER A 235 2.00 3.53 2.62
N THR A 236 0.70 3.33 2.77
CA THR A 236 -0.03 2.09 2.50
C THR A 236 -0.41 1.93 1.01
N SER A 237 0.20 2.71 0.10
CA SER A 237 0.00 2.57 -1.34
C SER A 237 0.95 1.50 -1.91
N VAL A 238 0.36 0.41 -2.40
CA VAL A 238 1.07 -0.68 -3.09
C VAL A 238 1.79 -0.14 -4.32
N ARG A 239 1.07 0.63 -5.15
CA ARG A 239 1.60 1.26 -6.37
C ARG A 239 2.85 2.09 -6.08
N GLN A 240 2.78 2.99 -5.09
CA GLN A 240 3.93 3.83 -4.75
C GLN A 240 5.11 2.99 -4.28
N ARG A 241 4.86 1.94 -3.47
CA ARG A 241 5.93 1.04 -3.01
C ARG A 241 6.58 0.27 -4.15
N ILE A 242 5.81 -0.27 -5.11
CA ILE A 242 6.35 -0.93 -6.32
C ILE A 242 7.19 0.05 -7.13
N GLN A 243 6.72 1.28 -7.32
CA GLN A 243 7.47 2.29 -8.06
C GLN A 243 8.78 2.69 -7.35
N THR A 244 8.77 2.81 -6.02
CA THR A 244 9.98 3.05 -5.22
C THR A 244 10.97 1.89 -5.36
N ILE A 245 10.49 0.65 -5.22
CA ILE A 245 11.30 -0.57 -5.42
C ILE A 245 11.90 -0.58 -6.82
N GLY A 246 11.09 -0.43 -7.88
CA GLY A 246 11.57 -0.45 -9.26
C GLY A 246 12.61 0.62 -9.58
N ARG A 247 12.63 1.75 -8.85
CA ARG A 247 13.65 2.80 -9.01
C ARG A 247 14.95 2.51 -8.28
N LEU A 248 14.88 1.76 -7.17
CA LEU A 248 16.04 1.25 -6.45
C LEU A 248 16.73 0.12 -7.24
N LEU A 249 15.93 -0.69 -7.94
CA LEU A 249 16.41 -1.81 -8.75
C LEU A 249 17.03 -1.32 -10.07
N ARG A 250 18.33 -1.03 -10.05
CA ARG A 250 19.12 -0.77 -11.27
C ARG A 250 20.20 -1.80 -11.46
N LYS A 251 20.44 -2.18 -12.73
CA LYS A 251 21.53 -3.09 -13.08
C LYS A 251 22.87 -2.48 -12.70
N LYS A 252 23.54 -3.11 -11.73
CA LYS A 252 24.96 -2.87 -11.45
C LYS A 252 25.82 -3.43 -12.58
N GLN A 253 26.90 -2.73 -12.92
CA GLN A 253 27.98 -3.38 -13.67
C GLN A 253 28.68 -4.36 -12.74
N GLY A 254 28.53 -5.66 -12.99
CA GLY A 254 29.16 -6.73 -12.19
C GLY A 254 28.20 -7.73 -11.56
N GLY A 255 26.88 -7.58 -11.72
CA GLY A 255 25.90 -8.63 -11.38
C GLY A 255 25.62 -8.85 -9.90
N ALA A 256 25.99 -7.92 -9.01
CA ALA A 256 25.62 -8.01 -7.60
C ALA A 256 24.11 -7.81 -7.40
N THR A 257 23.52 -8.65 -6.55
CA THR A 257 22.11 -8.61 -6.13
C THR A 257 21.82 -7.33 -5.37
N ALA A 258 20.74 -6.63 -5.72
CA ALA A 258 20.29 -5.47 -4.95
C ALA A 258 19.43 -5.92 -3.77
N THR A 259 19.64 -5.34 -2.59
CA THR A 259 18.84 -5.70 -1.39
C THR A 259 17.96 -4.53 -0.99
N ILE A 260 16.66 -4.77 -0.84
CA ILE A 260 15.71 -3.76 -0.41
C ILE A 260 15.18 -4.15 0.97
N TYR A 261 15.27 -3.22 1.90
CA TYR A 261 14.78 -3.35 3.26
C TYR A 261 13.47 -2.58 3.39
N VAL A 262 12.43 -3.22 3.90
CA VAL A 262 11.13 -2.57 4.16
C VAL A 262 10.82 -2.67 5.63
N LEU A 263 10.77 -1.54 6.33
CA LEU A 263 10.44 -1.48 7.74
C LEU A 263 8.95 -1.21 7.92
N TYR A 264 8.30 -1.97 8.80
CA TYR A 264 6.91 -1.74 9.20
C TYR A 264 6.74 -1.96 10.70
N MET A 265 5.79 -1.27 11.32
CA MET A 265 5.46 -1.51 12.73
C MET A 265 4.50 -2.70 12.85
N HIS A 266 4.95 -3.77 13.51
CA HIS A 266 4.21 -5.00 13.71
C HIS A 266 2.95 -4.81 14.56
N ASP A 267 1.86 -5.52 14.23
CA ASP A 267 0.54 -5.39 14.84
C ASP A 267 -0.01 -3.97 14.74
N THR A 268 0.18 -3.33 13.59
CA THR A 268 -0.35 -1.99 13.32
C THR A 268 -0.97 -1.87 11.94
N VAL A 269 -1.35 -0.65 11.54
CA VAL A 269 -1.91 -0.37 10.22
C VAL A 269 -0.85 -0.35 9.11
N ASP A 270 0.44 -0.41 9.44
CA ASP A 270 1.48 -0.55 8.42
C ASP A 270 1.37 -1.88 7.65
N GLU A 271 0.83 -2.92 8.29
CA GLU A 271 0.66 -4.25 7.72
C GLU A 271 -0.48 -4.34 6.69
N ILE A 272 -1.39 -3.35 6.66
CA ILE A 272 -2.54 -3.33 5.73
C ILE A 272 -2.08 -3.45 4.28
N ILE A 273 -0.89 -2.96 3.95
CA ILE A 273 -0.37 -3.05 2.59
C ILE A 273 -0.17 -4.50 2.11
N TYR A 274 0.04 -5.46 3.02
CA TYR A 274 0.12 -6.89 2.70
C TYR A 274 -1.26 -7.53 2.51
N GLU A 275 -2.34 -6.90 3.01
CA GLU A 275 -3.72 -7.29 2.69
C GLU A 275 -4.18 -6.76 1.32
N LYS A 276 -3.55 -5.68 0.84
CA LYS A 276 -3.96 -4.99 -0.40
C LYS A 276 -3.49 -5.67 -1.67
N ALA A 277 -2.44 -6.47 -1.61
CA ALA A 277 -1.90 -7.14 -2.79
C ALA A 277 -1.06 -8.36 -2.41
N ASP A 278 -1.02 -9.32 -3.32
CA ASP A 278 -0.15 -10.48 -3.21
C ASP A 278 1.27 -10.09 -3.64
N TRP A 279 2.10 -9.73 -2.66
CA TRP A 279 3.49 -9.33 -2.88
C TRP A 279 4.37 -10.45 -3.43
N ASP A 280 4.01 -11.71 -3.16
CA ASP A 280 4.74 -12.88 -3.65
C ASP A 280 4.44 -13.13 -5.12
N ASN A 281 3.20 -12.95 -5.56
CA ASN A 281 2.89 -12.98 -6.99
C ASN A 281 3.42 -11.74 -7.72
N LEU A 282 3.35 -10.56 -7.12
CA LEU A 282 3.80 -9.31 -7.74
C LEU A 282 5.31 -9.26 -7.97
N LEU A 283 6.12 -9.69 -6.99
CA LEU A 283 7.58 -9.57 -7.02
C LEU A 283 8.30 -10.92 -7.12
N GLY A 284 7.58 -12.02 -6.92
CA GLY A 284 8.09 -13.39 -6.86
C GLY A 284 8.45 -13.80 -5.43
N ALA A 285 7.80 -14.86 -4.95
CA ALA A 285 7.90 -15.37 -3.58
C ALA A 285 9.35 -15.60 -3.13
N GLU A 286 10.22 -16.10 -4.00
CA GLU A 286 11.63 -16.36 -3.69
C GLU A 286 12.44 -15.09 -3.35
N ARG A 287 11.90 -13.91 -3.65
CA ARG A 287 12.55 -12.61 -3.40
C ARG A 287 12.06 -11.95 -2.12
N ASN A 288 10.90 -12.32 -1.58
CA ASN A 288 10.41 -11.76 -0.33
C ASN A 288 10.89 -12.62 0.84
N ARG A 289 11.54 -11.97 1.80
CA ARG A 289 11.93 -12.57 3.08
C ARG A 289 11.33 -11.74 4.20
N TYR A 290 10.72 -12.41 5.17
CA TYR A 290 9.99 -11.76 6.25
C TYR A 290 10.73 -11.99 7.56
N PHE A 291 10.87 -10.93 8.35
CA PHE A 291 11.59 -10.97 9.62
C PHE A 291 10.79 -10.21 10.68
N LEU A 292 10.83 -10.70 11.91
CA LEU A 292 10.25 -10.05 13.07
C LEU A 292 11.34 -9.72 14.08
N TRP A 293 11.45 -8.45 14.45
CA TRP A 293 12.29 -8.01 15.56
C TRP A 293 11.55 -8.24 16.88
N GLN A 294 12.26 -8.82 17.83
CA GLN A 294 11.80 -8.97 19.20
C GLN A 294 12.27 -7.77 20.03
N GLU A 295 11.64 -7.55 21.18
CA GLU A 295 12.00 -6.47 22.10
C GLU A 295 13.44 -6.56 22.63
N ASP A 296 14.00 -7.77 22.67
CA ASP A 296 15.39 -8.03 23.06
C ASP A 296 16.41 -7.80 21.94
N GLY A 297 15.95 -7.37 20.76
CA GLY A 297 16.77 -7.11 19.57
C GLY A 297 17.06 -8.36 18.73
N THR A 298 16.52 -9.53 19.09
CA THR A 298 16.64 -10.71 18.24
C THR A 298 15.77 -10.59 17.00
N VAL A 299 16.24 -11.14 15.88
CA VAL A 299 15.56 -11.14 14.59
C VAL A 299 15.20 -12.56 14.21
N ILE A 300 13.92 -12.81 13.96
CA ILE A 300 13.40 -14.14 13.63
C ILE A 300 12.80 -14.11 12.22
N GLU A 301 13.33 -14.93 11.32
CA GLU A 301 12.75 -15.12 9.99
C GLU A 301 11.38 -15.80 10.08
N GLN A 302 10.42 -15.28 9.35
CA GLN A 302 9.05 -15.77 9.25
C GLN A 302 8.88 -16.46 7.89
N GLU A 303 8.10 -17.54 7.85
CA GLU A 303 7.82 -18.26 6.59
C GLU A 303 6.91 -17.47 5.65
N GLN A 304 6.23 -16.44 6.17
CA GLN A 304 5.03 -15.87 5.59
C GLN A 304 4.94 -14.37 5.88
N ALA A 305 4.24 -13.65 5.00
CA ALA A 305 3.91 -12.24 5.20
C ALA A 305 3.09 -12.04 6.50
N PRO A 306 3.16 -10.86 7.14
CA PRO A 306 2.42 -10.62 8.39
C PRO A 306 0.90 -10.65 8.17
N ARG A 307 0.44 -10.36 6.95
CA ARG A 307 -0.95 -10.44 6.52
C ARG A 307 -1.02 -10.85 5.05
N PHE A 308 -2.20 -11.27 4.63
CA PHE A 308 -2.46 -11.74 3.27
C PHE A 308 -3.70 -11.06 2.70
N PRO A 309 -3.76 -10.85 1.38
CA PRO A 309 -5.02 -10.55 0.74
C PRO A 309 -6.01 -11.69 1.01
N LEU A 310 -7.29 -11.34 1.11
CA LEU A 310 -8.33 -12.37 1.18
C LEU A 310 -8.29 -13.20 -0.12
N PRO A 311 -8.49 -14.53 -0.02
CA PRO A 311 -8.43 -15.40 -1.19
C PRO A 311 -9.47 -15.01 -2.24
N THR A 312 -9.12 -15.16 -3.51
CA THR A 312 -10.11 -15.00 -4.59
C THR A 312 -11.08 -16.18 -4.62
N ASP A 313 -12.20 -16.03 -5.33
CA ASP A 313 -13.17 -17.11 -5.53
C ASP A 313 -12.57 -18.36 -6.18
N GLN A 314 -11.41 -18.24 -6.84
CA GLN A 314 -10.67 -19.36 -7.41
C GLN A 314 -9.88 -20.13 -6.34
N ASP A 315 -9.29 -19.40 -5.40
CA ASP A 315 -8.39 -19.95 -4.37
C ASP A 315 -9.15 -20.65 -3.24
N LEU A 316 -10.43 -20.31 -3.07
CA LEU A 316 -11.27 -20.97 -2.09
C LEU A 316 -11.37 -22.48 -2.37
N PRO A 317 -11.38 -23.37 -1.36
CA PRO A 317 -11.64 -24.79 -1.59
C PRO A 317 -13.00 -24.98 -2.27
N LEU A 318 -13.21 -26.07 -3.01
CA LEU A 318 -14.47 -26.41 -3.71
C LEU A 318 -15.65 -26.71 -2.77
N GLU A 319 -15.58 -26.28 -1.52
CA GLU A 319 -16.65 -26.39 -0.55
C GLU A 319 -17.87 -25.62 -1.05
N VAL A 320 -19.04 -26.23 -0.87
CA VAL A 320 -20.32 -25.64 -1.25
C VAL A 320 -20.70 -24.68 -0.14
N LEU A 321 -20.45 -23.39 -0.34
CA LEU A 321 -21.04 -22.34 0.50
C LEU A 321 -22.56 -22.36 0.36
N GLU A 322 -23.27 -22.34 1.47
CA GLU A 322 -24.72 -22.22 1.51
C GLU A 322 -25.16 -20.76 1.55
N ALA A 323 -26.39 -20.48 1.10
CA ALA A 323 -26.91 -19.13 1.12
C ALA A 323 -27.07 -18.63 2.57
N GLY A 324 -26.33 -17.58 2.92
CA GLY A 324 -26.28 -17.02 4.28
C GLY A 324 -24.97 -17.28 5.01
N ASP A 325 -24.09 -18.11 4.47
CA ASP A 325 -22.74 -18.30 5.02
C ASP A 325 -21.90 -17.03 4.92
N GLU A 326 -20.97 -16.86 5.86
CA GLU A 326 -19.95 -15.82 5.79
C GLU A 326 -18.97 -16.17 4.66
N TYR A 327 -18.81 -15.26 3.69
CA TYR A 327 -17.93 -15.48 2.56
C TYR A 327 -16.46 -15.27 2.99
N PRO A 328 -15.59 -16.30 2.91
CA PRO A 328 -14.22 -16.20 3.40
C PRO A 328 -13.24 -15.52 2.43
N GLY A 329 -13.69 -15.18 1.21
CA GLY A 329 -12.87 -14.59 0.17
C GLY A 329 -12.99 -13.07 0.04
N ALA A 330 -12.24 -12.49 -0.90
CA ALA A 330 -12.28 -11.06 -1.21
C ALA A 330 -13.66 -10.62 -1.74
N TYR A 331 -14.12 -9.42 -1.35
CA TYR A 331 -15.38 -8.85 -1.86
C TYR A 331 -15.23 -8.33 -3.31
N GLU A 332 -15.04 -9.28 -4.22
CA GLU A 332 -14.71 -9.06 -5.63
C GLU A 332 -15.90 -9.26 -6.57
N GLY A 333 -15.69 -8.97 -7.85
CA GLY A 333 -16.66 -9.24 -8.91
C GLY A 333 -17.47 -8.03 -9.34
N VAL A 334 -18.42 -8.28 -10.24
CA VAL A 334 -19.21 -7.24 -10.90
C VAL A 334 -20.33 -6.76 -9.97
N GLU A 335 -20.42 -5.46 -9.75
CA GLU A 335 -21.46 -4.86 -8.92
C GLU A 335 -22.79 -4.70 -9.69
N TYR A 336 -23.87 -5.11 -9.03
CA TYR A 336 -25.24 -4.99 -9.48
C TYR A 336 -26.10 -4.36 -8.38
N THR A 337 -27.26 -3.83 -8.76
CA THR A 337 -28.28 -3.34 -7.81
C THR A 337 -29.61 -4.04 -8.06
N SER A 338 -30.34 -4.36 -6.99
CA SER A 338 -31.69 -4.91 -7.05
C SER A 338 -32.72 -3.97 -6.44
N ASP A 339 -33.96 -4.03 -6.94
CA ASP A 339 -35.11 -3.30 -6.38
C ASP A 339 -36.19 -4.23 -5.82
N SER A 340 -37.23 -3.64 -5.22
CA SER A 340 -38.37 -4.37 -4.66
C SER A 340 -39.31 -4.97 -5.69
N ASP A 341 -39.19 -4.57 -6.95
CA ASP A 341 -40.02 -5.05 -8.06
C ASP A 341 -39.40 -6.31 -8.70
N GLY A 342 -38.26 -6.79 -8.17
CA GLY A 342 -37.56 -7.98 -8.65
C GLY A 342 -36.59 -7.71 -9.80
N ASN A 343 -36.32 -6.43 -10.10
CA ASN A 343 -35.39 -6.05 -11.16
C ASN A 343 -33.95 -6.09 -10.66
N VAL A 344 -33.03 -6.37 -11.59
CA VAL A 344 -31.59 -6.29 -11.37
C VAL A 344 -31.00 -5.34 -12.42
N PHE A 345 -30.12 -4.46 -11.99
CA PHE A 345 -29.46 -3.46 -12.82
C PHE A 345 -27.95 -3.59 -12.73
N THR A 346 -27.26 -3.38 -13.85
CA THR A 346 -25.83 -3.09 -13.85
C THR A 346 -25.53 -1.73 -13.25
N ASN A 347 -24.25 -1.43 -12.99
CA ASN A 347 -23.82 -0.14 -12.44
C ASN A 347 -24.18 1.07 -13.34
N ASP A 348 -24.28 0.87 -14.65
CA ASP A 348 -24.75 1.88 -15.63
C ASP A 348 -26.29 1.97 -15.75
N GLY A 349 -27.03 1.22 -14.93
CA GLY A 349 -28.50 1.27 -14.87
C GLY A 349 -29.22 0.44 -15.94
N ALA A 350 -28.49 -0.40 -16.69
CA ALA A 350 -29.10 -1.30 -17.66
C ALA A 350 -29.77 -2.48 -16.94
N LEU A 351 -30.98 -2.83 -17.38
CA LEU A 351 -31.73 -3.96 -16.83
C LEU A 351 -31.08 -5.28 -17.23
N VAL A 352 -30.86 -6.17 -16.26
CA VAL A 352 -30.26 -7.49 -16.45
C VAL A 352 -31.32 -8.57 -16.29
N ALA A 353 -31.34 -9.52 -17.21
CA ALA A 353 -32.20 -10.69 -17.09
C ALA A 353 -31.77 -11.54 -15.88
N ASN A 354 -32.66 -11.70 -14.91
CA ASN A 354 -32.43 -12.47 -13.70
C ASN A 354 -33.43 -13.65 -13.62
N PRO A 355 -33.09 -14.84 -14.13
CA PRO A 355 -33.97 -16.00 -14.10
C PRO A 355 -34.00 -16.72 -12.73
N GLN A 356 -33.20 -16.28 -11.76
CA GLN A 356 -32.91 -17.01 -10.51
C GLN A 356 -33.54 -16.37 -9.26
N ASP A 357 -34.33 -15.31 -9.43
CA ASP A 357 -34.97 -14.58 -8.34
C ASP A 357 -33.97 -14.05 -7.28
N VAL A 358 -32.81 -13.59 -7.76
CA VAL A 358 -31.73 -13.04 -6.94
C VAL A 358 -32.19 -11.99 -5.91
N PRO A 359 -33.03 -10.98 -6.24
CA PRO A 359 -33.50 -9.97 -5.28
C PRO A 359 -34.15 -10.56 -4.03
N GLU A 360 -34.98 -11.60 -4.16
CA GLU A 360 -35.60 -12.26 -3.01
C GLU A 360 -34.58 -13.05 -2.17
N GLN A 361 -33.58 -13.66 -2.80
CA GLN A 361 -32.48 -14.33 -2.07
C GLN A 361 -31.64 -13.32 -1.28
N ILE A 362 -31.31 -12.18 -1.90
CA ILE A 362 -30.60 -11.07 -1.24
C ILE A 362 -31.41 -10.57 -0.05
N ARG A 363 -32.72 -10.33 -0.24
CA ARG A 363 -33.60 -9.86 0.84
C ARG A 363 -33.64 -10.83 2.01
N LYS A 364 -33.62 -12.15 1.77
CA LYS A 364 -33.62 -13.16 2.85
C LYS A 364 -32.35 -13.09 3.71
N VAL A 365 -31.20 -12.82 3.09
CA VAL A 365 -29.91 -12.76 3.80
C VAL A 365 -29.66 -11.37 4.40
N LYS A 366 -29.80 -10.32 3.60
CA LYS A 366 -29.47 -8.93 3.94
C LYS A 366 -30.61 -8.17 4.62
N GLY A 367 -31.85 -8.65 4.51
CA GLY A 367 -33.05 -7.96 5.01
C GLY A 367 -33.51 -6.75 4.18
N SER A 368 -32.80 -6.40 3.11
CA SER A 368 -33.09 -5.28 2.22
C SER A 368 -32.69 -5.59 0.77
N TYR A 369 -33.33 -4.90 -0.18
CA TYR A 369 -32.87 -4.85 -1.57
C TYR A 369 -31.70 -3.86 -1.70
N GLY A 370 -30.89 -4.02 -2.74
CA GLY A 370 -29.84 -3.05 -3.03
C GLY A 370 -28.64 -3.65 -3.74
N ARG A 371 -27.47 -3.07 -3.46
CA ARG A 371 -26.19 -3.44 -4.09
C ARG A 371 -25.70 -4.81 -3.62
N PHE A 372 -25.13 -5.55 -4.56
CA PHE A 372 -24.49 -6.85 -4.37
C PHE A 372 -23.41 -7.05 -5.45
N LYS A 373 -22.47 -7.98 -5.23
CA LYS A 373 -21.47 -8.37 -6.23
C LYS A 373 -21.64 -9.82 -6.66
N VAL A 374 -21.27 -10.11 -7.91
CA VAL A 374 -21.19 -11.47 -8.43
C VAL A 374 -19.75 -11.81 -8.75
N THR A 375 -19.19 -12.83 -8.07
CA THR A 375 -17.79 -13.22 -8.25
C THR A 375 -17.53 -13.75 -9.67
N PRO A 376 -16.33 -13.54 -10.24
CA PRO A 376 -16.11 -13.74 -11.67
C PRO A 376 -16.14 -15.20 -12.12
N LYS A 377 -15.72 -16.15 -11.27
CA LYS A 377 -15.54 -17.56 -11.69
C LYS A 377 -16.61 -18.46 -11.10
N ARG A 378 -16.81 -18.39 -9.78
CA ARG A 378 -17.79 -19.20 -9.06
C ARG A 378 -19.19 -18.59 -9.04
N ARG A 379 -19.30 -17.31 -9.39
CA ARG A 379 -20.57 -16.56 -9.45
C ARG A 379 -21.33 -16.58 -8.13
N TYR A 380 -20.60 -16.53 -7.01
CA TYR A 380 -21.22 -16.32 -5.71
C TYR A 380 -21.82 -14.91 -5.67
N ILE A 381 -22.95 -14.78 -4.97
CA ILE A 381 -23.65 -13.51 -4.77
C ILE A 381 -23.25 -12.99 -3.39
N LEU A 382 -22.47 -11.92 -3.36
CA LEU A 382 -21.96 -11.30 -2.15
C LEU A 382 -22.83 -10.08 -1.81
N VAL A 383 -23.37 -10.01 -0.59
CA VAL A 383 -24.44 -9.06 -0.21
C VAL A 383 -24.12 -8.20 1.01
#